data_AF-X1KMG0-F1
#
_entry.id   AF-X1KMG0-F1
#
_cell.length_a   1.000
_cell.length_b   1.000
_cell.length_c   1.000
_cell.angle_alpha   90.00
_cell.angle_beta   90.00
_cell.angle_gamma   90.00
#
_symmetry.space_group_name_H-M   'P 1'
#
loop_
_entity.id
_entity.type
_entity.pdbx_description
1 polymer ?
#
loop_
_entity_poly.entity_id
_entity_poly.type
_entity_poly.pdbx_seq_one_letter_code
_entity_poly.pdbx_strand_id
1 'polypeptide(L)'
;MTPEKRLLLNNLVAFGDPILTARKAPPAEQQLRATCPKFNESLAVVAWAGAADVNADFKIRLTCMIYPTEQLAAIKALEALPGIADIARQRVIPLAKSAMPVNYLNWRKLPGGQMQEGVKIYPFMRFVRNEAATTPNFPYSFQIRLGNVPSNAPWQELYFDLSEERNCLIWKGLGVRVDGLAHLYKTYLRIAGYDHPKDGIFTERNQNPLHYGHIYPAAPITEPYFLPIPKLAMPHYIHNEIGEAVILDDGTAIAADEVVVAMNGTLVTVEEWGG
;
A
#
# COMPACT_ATOMS: atom_id res chain seq x y z
N MET A 1 27.01 11.45 -14.51
CA MET A 1 25.72 10.76 -14.71
C MET A 1 24.65 11.61 -14.02
N THR A 2 23.66 12.15 -14.73
CA THR A 2 22.76 13.17 -14.16
C THR A 2 21.79 12.57 -13.11
N PRO A 3 21.51 13.27 -12.00
CA PRO A 3 20.64 12.80 -10.90
C PRO A 3 19.24 12.34 -11.35
N GLU A 4 18.76 12.90 -12.47
CA GLU A 4 17.46 12.58 -13.07
C GLU A 4 17.35 11.13 -13.56
N LYS A 5 18.47 10.45 -13.85
CA LYS A 5 18.44 9.08 -14.36
C LYS A 5 18.26 7.99 -13.29
N ARG A 6 18.42 8.29 -11.99
CA ARG A 6 18.26 7.28 -10.93
C ARG A 6 16.84 7.15 -10.38
N LEU A 7 15.93 8.08 -10.71
CA LEU A 7 14.49 7.98 -10.42
C LEU A 7 13.68 7.33 -11.57
N LEU A 8 14.34 6.88 -12.65
CA LEU A 8 13.67 6.43 -13.88
C LEU A 8 13.18 4.97 -13.89
N LEU A 9 13.41 4.17 -12.84
CA LEU A 9 13.08 2.74 -12.90
C LEU A 9 11.97 2.28 -11.97
N ASN A 10 11.56 3.04 -10.95
CA ASN A 10 10.43 2.65 -10.11
C ASN A 10 9.72 3.87 -9.48
N ASN A 11 8.39 3.88 -9.57
CA ASN A 11 7.55 4.77 -8.78
C ASN A 11 7.79 4.45 -7.30
N LEU A 12 8.29 5.41 -6.50
CA LEU A 12 8.42 5.29 -5.05
C LEU A 12 7.14 4.75 -4.41
N VAL A 13 6.02 5.28 -4.89
CA VAL A 13 4.67 4.84 -4.57
C VAL A 13 3.88 4.79 -5.86
N ALA A 14 3.22 3.66 -6.14
CA ALA A 14 2.31 3.51 -7.26
C ALA A 14 0.88 3.31 -6.77
N PHE A 15 -0.02 4.20 -7.16
CA PHE A 15 -1.46 4.11 -6.83
C PHE A 15 -2.22 3.21 -7.82
N GLY A 16 -1.58 2.15 -8.31
CA GLY A 16 -2.11 1.25 -9.34
C GLY A 16 -1.66 1.59 -10.76
N ASP A 17 -2.28 0.91 -11.72
CA ASP A 17 -1.99 1.05 -13.14
C ASP A 17 -2.93 2.08 -13.80
N PRO A 18 -2.42 2.92 -14.71
CA PRO A 18 -3.26 3.71 -15.57
C PRO A 18 -4.15 2.83 -16.46
N ILE A 19 -5.29 3.35 -16.91
CA ILE A 19 -6.32 2.56 -17.63
C ILE A 19 -5.74 1.75 -18.81
N LEU A 20 -4.92 2.36 -19.67
CA LEU A 20 -4.37 1.64 -20.84
C LEU A 20 -3.44 0.49 -20.45
N THR A 21 -2.72 0.62 -19.33
CA THR A 21 -1.88 -0.45 -18.78
C THR A 21 -2.75 -1.53 -18.16
N ALA A 22 -3.74 -1.14 -17.34
CA ALA A 22 -4.66 -2.07 -16.70
C ALA A 22 -5.48 -2.90 -17.72
N ARG A 23 -5.84 -2.32 -18.86
CA ARG A 23 -6.54 -3.02 -19.96
C ARG A 23 -5.74 -4.16 -20.61
N LYS A 24 -4.42 -4.17 -20.46
CA LYS A 24 -3.56 -5.26 -20.95
C LYS A 24 -3.59 -6.48 -20.02
N ALA A 25 -4.13 -6.33 -18.81
CA ALA A 25 -4.27 -7.42 -17.86
C ALA A 25 -5.41 -8.37 -18.26
N PRO A 26 -5.43 -9.60 -17.72
CA PRO A 26 -6.55 -10.52 -17.86
C PRO A 26 -7.88 -9.84 -17.47
N PRO A 27 -9.00 -10.14 -18.16
CA PRO A 27 -10.31 -9.51 -17.92
C PRO A 27 -10.69 -9.39 -16.44
N ALA A 28 -10.50 -10.46 -15.67
CA ALA A 28 -10.83 -10.52 -14.24
C ALA A 28 -9.95 -9.64 -13.33
N GLU A 29 -8.85 -9.08 -13.84
CA GLU A 29 -7.93 -8.24 -13.05
C GLU A 29 -7.98 -6.77 -13.43
N GLN A 30 -8.57 -6.42 -14.58
CA GLN A 30 -8.47 -5.07 -15.13
C GLN A 30 -8.98 -4.01 -14.15
N GLN A 31 -10.13 -4.27 -13.50
CA GLN A 31 -10.69 -3.35 -12.53
C GLN A 31 -9.87 -3.26 -11.23
N LEU A 32 -9.22 -4.36 -10.81
CA LEU A 32 -8.35 -4.41 -9.63
C LEU A 32 -6.97 -3.78 -9.84
N ARG A 33 -6.60 -3.55 -11.11
CA ARG A 33 -5.35 -2.89 -11.51
C ARG A 33 -5.56 -1.42 -11.87
N ALA A 34 -6.71 -1.06 -12.44
CA ALA A 34 -7.03 0.29 -12.90
C ALA A 34 -7.29 1.30 -11.76
N THR A 35 -6.60 1.20 -10.63
CA THR A 35 -6.90 1.95 -9.40
C THR A 35 -6.25 3.33 -9.34
N CYS A 36 -5.49 3.76 -10.36
CA CYS A 36 -4.94 5.11 -10.38
C CYS A 36 -6.05 6.14 -10.09
N PRO A 37 -5.84 7.10 -9.16
CA PRO A 37 -6.81 8.12 -8.83
C PRO A 37 -7.32 8.84 -10.07
N LYS A 38 -8.64 9.00 -10.19
CA LYS A 38 -9.29 9.63 -11.34
C LYS A 38 -9.97 10.92 -10.94
N PHE A 39 -9.52 12.00 -11.55
CA PHE A 39 -10.04 13.35 -11.44
C PHE A 39 -10.20 13.93 -12.86
N ASN A 40 -11.14 14.85 -13.04
CA ASN A 40 -11.44 15.53 -14.31
C ASN A 40 -11.40 17.06 -14.19
N GLU A 41 -11.19 17.60 -12.97
CA GLU A 41 -11.20 19.04 -12.69
C GLU A 41 -9.84 19.51 -12.17
N SER A 42 -9.49 19.15 -10.93
CA SER A 42 -8.26 19.56 -10.27
C SER A 42 -7.66 18.45 -9.41
N LEU A 43 -6.37 18.59 -9.12
CA LEU A 43 -5.63 17.77 -8.17
C LEU A 43 -4.89 18.70 -7.22
N ALA A 44 -5.13 18.56 -5.93
CA ALA A 44 -4.40 19.23 -4.87
C ALA A 44 -3.55 18.22 -4.10
N VAL A 45 -2.36 18.64 -3.68
CA VAL A 45 -1.53 17.87 -2.76
C VAL A 45 -1.41 18.66 -1.48
N VAL A 46 -1.77 18.03 -0.38
CA VAL A 46 -1.62 18.59 0.96
C VAL A 46 -0.58 17.75 1.69
N ALA A 47 0.39 18.42 2.29
CA ALA A 47 1.40 17.78 3.12
C ALA A 47 1.27 18.35 4.54
N TRP A 48 1.23 17.46 5.53
CA TRP A 48 1.24 17.85 6.93
C TRP A 48 2.61 17.56 7.53
N ALA A 49 3.14 18.56 8.21
CA ALA A 49 4.19 18.38 9.18
C ALA A 49 3.57 17.68 10.41
N GLY A 50 4.25 16.71 11.03
CA GLY A 50 3.74 16.03 12.22
C GLY A 50 3.65 16.97 13.43
N ALA A 51 4.39 16.67 14.51
CA ALA A 51 4.44 17.53 15.68
C ALA A 51 5.32 18.79 15.51
N ALA A 52 6.06 18.91 14.41
CA ALA A 52 7.00 19.99 14.13
C ALA A 52 6.75 20.55 12.73
N ASP A 53 7.07 21.83 12.52
CA ASP A 53 6.89 22.52 11.24
C ASP A 53 7.74 21.93 10.11
N VAL A 54 7.26 22.06 8.86
CA VAL A 54 8.07 21.74 7.69
C VAL A 54 9.07 22.87 7.47
N ASN A 55 10.23 22.76 8.12
CA ASN A 55 11.28 23.78 8.13
C ASN A 55 12.37 23.58 7.07
N ALA A 56 12.26 22.51 6.26
CA ALA A 56 13.20 22.19 5.20
C ALA A 56 12.51 22.19 3.84
N ASP A 57 13.22 22.64 2.81
CA ASP A 57 12.73 22.57 1.44
C ASP A 57 12.53 21.10 1.04
N PHE A 58 11.34 20.79 0.53
CA PHE A 58 11.00 19.48 0.00
C PHE A 58 10.30 19.59 -1.34
N LYS A 59 10.37 18.52 -2.12
CA LYS A 59 9.75 18.45 -3.46
C LYS A 59 8.83 17.25 -3.54
N ILE A 60 7.58 17.51 -3.93
CA ILE A 60 6.65 16.46 -4.36
C ILE A 60 6.68 16.41 -5.88
N ARG A 61 6.92 15.22 -6.43
CA ARG A 61 6.80 14.95 -7.87
C ARG A 61 5.63 14.01 -8.09
N LEU A 62 4.69 14.47 -8.90
CA LEU A 62 3.59 13.65 -9.39
C LEU A 62 3.84 13.24 -10.83
N THR A 63 3.54 12.00 -11.15
CA THR A 63 3.57 11.48 -12.52
C THR A 63 2.17 11.01 -12.87
N CYS A 64 1.54 11.71 -13.80
CA CYS A 64 0.15 11.51 -14.19
C CYS A 64 0.05 11.16 -15.66
N MET A 65 -0.98 10.40 -16.03
CA MET A 65 -1.37 10.20 -17.42
C MET A 65 -2.61 11.05 -17.71
N ILE A 66 -2.53 11.88 -18.75
CA ILE A 66 -3.63 12.73 -19.20
C ILE A 66 -4.31 12.04 -20.38
N TYR A 67 -5.63 11.92 -20.29
CA TYR A 67 -6.46 11.34 -21.35
C TYR A 67 -7.38 12.42 -21.92
N PRO A 68 -7.17 12.84 -23.18
CA PRO A 68 -8.07 13.77 -23.84
C PRO A 68 -9.48 13.17 -23.96
N THR A 69 -10.50 14.00 -23.75
CA THR A 69 -11.92 13.57 -23.70
C THR A 69 -12.34 12.82 -24.95
N GLU A 70 -11.93 13.30 -26.12
CA GLU A 70 -12.19 12.72 -27.43
C GLU A 70 -11.55 11.34 -27.64
N GLN A 71 -10.46 11.06 -26.92
CA GLN A 71 -9.76 9.77 -26.98
C GLN A 71 -10.32 8.75 -26.01
N LEU A 72 -11.04 9.17 -24.95
CA LEU A 72 -11.62 8.25 -23.98
C LEU A 72 -12.59 7.26 -24.62
N ALA A 73 -13.44 7.73 -25.55
CA ALA A 73 -14.42 6.90 -26.22
C ALA A 73 -13.81 5.79 -27.09
N ALA A 74 -12.55 5.94 -27.52
CA ALA A 74 -11.82 4.90 -28.26
C ALA A 74 -11.28 3.79 -27.35
N ILE A 75 -11.23 4.03 -26.04
CA ILE A 75 -10.78 3.05 -25.06
C ILE A 75 -11.94 2.09 -24.79
N LYS A 76 -11.70 0.80 -25.08
CA LYS A 76 -12.66 -0.26 -24.75
C LYS A 76 -13.01 -0.25 -23.25
N ALA A 77 -14.26 -0.56 -22.94
CA ALA A 77 -14.77 -0.69 -21.58
C ALA A 77 -13.88 -1.59 -20.72
N LEU A 78 -13.79 -1.32 -19.41
CA LEU A 78 -13.21 -2.29 -18.48
C LEU A 78 -14.16 -3.49 -18.39
N GLU A 79 -13.62 -4.70 -18.50
CA GLU A 79 -14.43 -5.93 -18.39
C GLU A 79 -15.01 -6.08 -16.98
N ALA A 80 -16.10 -6.82 -16.86
CA ALA A 80 -16.69 -7.12 -15.56
C ALA A 80 -15.71 -7.90 -14.67
N LEU A 81 -15.70 -7.57 -13.37
CA LEU A 81 -15.07 -8.35 -12.32
C LEU A 81 -16.12 -9.33 -11.78
N PRO A 82 -16.02 -10.64 -12.05
CA PRO A 82 -16.99 -11.62 -11.54
C PRO A 82 -16.85 -11.89 -10.03
N GLY A 83 -15.70 -11.53 -9.46
CA GLY A 83 -15.28 -11.80 -8.09
C GLY A 83 -13.75 -11.80 -8.04
N ILE A 84 -13.18 -11.79 -6.83
CA ILE A 84 -11.72 -11.77 -6.66
C ILE A 84 -11.26 -13.20 -6.41
N ALA A 85 -10.42 -13.73 -7.31
CA ALA A 85 -9.82 -15.05 -7.14
C ALA A 85 -8.62 -14.98 -6.19
N ASP A 86 -8.74 -15.64 -5.03
CA ASP A 86 -7.63 -15.88 -4.11
C ASP A 86 -7.11 -17.29 -4.39
N ILE A 87 -6.18 -17.37 -5.35
CA ILE A 87 -5.63 -18.63 -5.86
C ILE A 87 -4.88 -19.38 -4.75
N ALA A 88 -4.15 -18.67 -3.91
CA ALA A 88 -3.35 -19.26 -2.84
C ALA A 88 -4.21 -19.99 -1.80
N ARG A 89 -5.41 -19.47 -1.52
CA ARG A 89 -6.37 -20.09 -0.58
C ARG A 89 -7.53 -20.83 -1.27
N GLN A 90 -7.46 -21.00 -2.60
CA GLN A 90 -8.47 -21.70 -3.41
C GLN A 90 -9.91 -21.22 -3.15
N ARG A 91 -10.12 -19.90 -3.02
CA ARG A 91 -11.44 -19.31 -2.78
C ARG A 91 -11.75 -18.19 -3.75
N VAL A 92 -13.04 -17.87 -3.87
CA VAL A 92 -13.52 -16.70 -4.60
C VAL A 92 -14.19 -15.76 -3.62
N ILE A 93 -13.70 -14.52 -3.56
CA ILE A 93 -14.29 -13.46 -2.76
C ILE A 93 -15.42 -12.82 -3.58
N PRO A 94 -16.68 -12.79 -3.08
CA PRO A 94 -17.87 -12.44 -3.86
C PRO A 94 -18.05 -10.92 -4.04
N LEU A 95 -16.97 -10.21 -4.34
CA LEU A 95 -16.96 -8.77 -4.65
C LEU A 95 -16.92 -8.57 -6.15
N ALA A 96 -18.11 -8.62 -6.77
CA ALA A 96 -18.29 -8.47 -8.20
C ALA A 96 -18.55 -7.01 -8.59
N LYS A 97 -18.07 -6.60 -9.77
CA LYS A 97 -18.31 -5.26 -10.32
C LYS A 97 -18.61 -5.35 -11.81
N SER A 98 -19.71 -4.73 -12.24
CA SER A 98 -20.13 -4.73 -13.63
C SER A 98 -19.07 -4.11 -14.56
N ALA A 99 -19.10 -4.52 -15.82
CA ALA A 99 -18.31 -3.88 -16.86
C ALA A 99 -18.67 -2.38 -16.94
N MET A 100 -17.68 -1.55 -17.23
CA MET A 100 -17.89 -0.10 -17.25
C MET A 100 -17.25 0.56 -18.47
N PRO A 101 -18.02 1.33 -19.26
CA PRO A 101 -17.49 2.11 -20.37
C PRO A 101 -16.50 3.16 -19.89
N VAL A 102 -15.37 3.28 -20.58
CA VAL A 102 -14.39 4.34 -20.35
C VAL A 102 -14.81 5.56 -21.16
N ASN A 103 -15.42 6.55 -20.50
CA ASN A 103 -15.81 7.82 -21.12
C ASN A 103 -15.81 8.94 -20.07
N TYR A 104 -16.02 10.17 -20.52
CA TYR A 104 -16.00 11.36 -19.65
C TYR A 104 -17.01 11.28 -18.50
N LEU A 105 -18.25 10.86 -18.79
CA LEU A 105 -19.33 10.78 -17.80
C LEU A 105 -19.06 9.74 -16.71
N ASN A 106 -18.44 8.62 -17.08
CA ASN A 106 -18.10 7.53 -16.17
C ASN A 106 -16.71 7.68 -15.55
N TRP A 107 -15.92 8.69 -15.92
CA TRP A 107 -14.51 8.79 -15.52
C TRP A 107 -14.29 8.69 -14.01
N ARG A 108 -15.10 9.43 -13.25
CA ARG A 108 -15.07 9.43 -11.77
C ARG A 108 -15.76 8.21 -11.15
N LYS A 109 -16.47 7.39 -11.94
CA LYS A 109 -17.15 6.15 -11.52
C LYS A 109 -16.31 4.89 -11.74
N LEU A 110 -15.23 4.97 -12.51
CA LEU A 110 -14.28 3.88 -12.72
C LEU A 110 -13.50 3.57 -11.42
N PRO A 111 -12.86 2.39 -11.30
CA PRO A 111 -11.94 2.08 -10.20
C PRO A 111 -10.94 3.21 -9.94
N GLY A 112 -10.65 3.56 -8.68
CA GLY A 112 -9.83 4.73 -8.31
C GLY A 112 -10.53 6.09 -8.48
N GLY A 113 -11.76 6.14 -9.00
CA GLY A 113 -12.59 7.33 -9.05
C GLY A 113 -13.38 7.52 -7.75
N GLN A 114 -13.73 8.77 -7.42
CA GLN A 114 -14.42 9.12 -6.18
C GLN A 114 -15.92 8.79 -6.18
N MET A 115 -16.56 8.73 -7.35
CA MET A 115 -18.01 8.55 -7.50
C MET A 115 -18.38 7.11 -7.89
N GLN A 116 -17.63 6.14 -7.38
CA GLN A 116 -17.89 4.73 -7.66
C GLN A 116 -19.20 4.26 -7.01
N GLU A 117 -19.98 3.49 -7.77
CA GLU A 117 -21.22 2.86 -7.31
C GLU A 117 -21.04 1.35 -7.11
N GLY A 118 -21.81 0.79 -6.18
CA GLY A 118 -21.71 -0.62 -5.78
C GLY A 118 -20.36 -0.93 -5.12
N VAL A 119 -19.68 -1.97 -5.59
CA VAL A 119 -18.30 -2.26 -5.18
C VAL A 119 -17.37 -1.11 -5.59
N LYS A 120 -16.69 -0.49 -4.64
CA LYS A 120 -15.70 0.57 -4.84
C LYS A 120 -14.30 -0.04 -4.72
N ILE A 121 -13.41 0.31 -5.64
CA ILE A 121 -12.04 -0.20 -5.70
C ILE A 121 -11.09 1.00 -5.62
N TYR A 122 -10.25 1.06 -4.60
CA TYR A 122 -9.33 2.16 -4.35
C TYR A 122 -7.88 1.68 -4.25
N PRO A 123 -6.90 2.51 -4.68
CA PRO A 123 -5.53 2.26 -4.30
C PRO A 123 -5.42 2.45 -2.78
N PHE A 124 -4.62 1.61 -2.13
CA PHE A 124 -4.48 1.65 -0.70
C PHE A 124 -3.01 1.72 -0.32
N MET A 125 -2.69 2.58 0.64
CA MET A 125 -1.35 2.72 1.19
C MET A 125 -1.45 3.20 2.62
N ARG A 126 -0.62 2.61 3.48
CA ARG A 126 -0.40 3.07 4.85
C ARG A 126 1.08 2.96 5.18
N PHE A 127 1.51 3.81 6.10
CA PHE A 127 2.78 3.66 6.77
C PHE A 127 2.59 3.96 8.24
N VAL A 128 3.48 3.41 9.04
CA VAL A 128 3.46 3.54 10.49
C VAL A 128 4.88 3.52 11.01
N ARG A 129 5.10 4.27 12.07
CA ARG A 129 6.30 4.19 12.88
C ARG A 129 5.95 3.57 14.22
N ASN A 130 6.84 2.76 14.80
CA ASN A 130 6.57 2.15 16.08
C ASN A 130 6.52 3.22 17.19
N GLU A 131 5.37 3.35 17.85
CA GLU A 131 5.17 4.31 18.94
C GLU A 131 5.91 3.88 20.23
N ALA A 132 5.93 2.58 20.51
CA ALA A 132 6.54 2.00 21.69
C ALA A 132 7.79 1.19 21.33
N ALA A 133 8.64 0.97 22.32
CA ALA A 133 9.75 0.03 22.19
C ALA A 133 9.22 -1.41 22.04
N THR A 134 9.93 -2.25 21.27
CA THR A 134 9.58 -3.67 21.18
C THR A 134 9.88 -4.37 22.50
N THR A 135 9.20 -5.50 22.74
CA THR A 135 9.56 -6.40 23.83
C THR A 135 10.46 -7.49 23.27
N PRO A 136 11.65 -7.75 23.87
CA PRO A 136 12.60 -8.72 23.37
C PRO A 136 11.98 -10.09 23.02
N ASN A 137 12.27 -10.58 21.81
CA ASN A 137 11.75 -11.84 21.26
C ASN A 137 10.22 -11.95 21.20
N PHE A 138 9.48 -10.84 21.30
CA PHE A 138 8.03 -10.83 21.24
C PHE A 138 7.53 -10.18 19.95
N PRO A 139 6.54 -10.78 19.25
CA PRO A 139 5.96 -10.18 18.06
C PRO A 139 5.37 -8.80 18.33
N TYR A 140 5.84 -7.78 17.61
CA TYR A 140 5.32 -6.42 17.70
C TYR A 140 4.33 -6.18 16.58
N SER A 141 3.06 -6.01 16.96
CA SER A 141 1.98 -5.63 16.04
C SER A 141 1.69 -4.14 16.13
N PHE A 142 1.49 -3.50 14.97
CA PHE A 142 1.17 -2.08 14.86
C PHE A 142 -0.32 -1.84 15.08
N GLN A 143 -0.73 -1.89 16.35
CA GLN A 143 -2.09 -1.69 16.82
C GLN A 143 -2.20 -0.52 17.81
N ILE A 144 -3.25 0.28 17.66
CA ILE A 144 -3.59 1.38 18.59
C ILE A 144 -3.92 0.80 19.97
N ARG A 145 -4.69 -0.28 20.02
CA ARG A 145 -5.11 -0.94 21.28
C ARG A 145 -3.91 -1.40 22.12
N LEU A 146 -2.79 -1.73 21.49
CA LEU A 146 -1.56 -2.16 22.17
C LEU A 146 -0.66 -0.97 22.58
N GLY A 147 -1.03 0.26 22.22
CA GLY A 147 -0.16 1.44 22.39
C GLY A 147 1.03 1.46 21.43
N ASN A 148 1.00 0.63 20.38
CA ASN A 148 2.09 0.47 19.42
C ASN A 148 1.98 1.43 18.22
N VAL A 149 0.86 2.15 18.14
CA VAL A 149 0.51 3.18 17.16
C VAL A 149 -0.14 4.34 17.91
N PRO A 150 0.17 5.59 17.57
CA PRO A 150 -0.39 6.75 18.25
C PRO A 150 -1.92 6.85 18.06
N SER A 151 -2.64 7.06 19.16
CA SER A 151 -4.11 7.09 19.17
C SER A 151 -4.73 8.27 18.42
N ASN A 152 -3.97 9.34 18.19
CA ASN A 152 -4.38 10.50 17.40
C ASN A 152 -4.13 10.34 15.88
N ALA A 153 -3.53 9.23 15.44
CA ALA A 153 -3.32 8.92 14.03
C ALA A 153 -3.78 7.48 13.69
N PRO A 154 -5.07 7.15 13.87
CA PRO A 154 -5.58 5.80 13.67
C PRO A 154 -5.41 5.29 12.23
N TRP A 155 -5.32 6.22 11.27
CA TRP A 155 -5.03 5.93 9.87
C TRP A 155 -3.65 5.28 9.63
N GLN A 156 -2.75 5.27 10.63
CA GLN A 156 -1.45 4.58 10.55
C GLN A 156 -1.54 3.10 10.93
N GLU A 157 -2.61 2.64 11.56
CA GLU A 157 -2.71 1.26 12.03
C GLU A 157 -2.52 0.25 10.89
N LEU A 158 -1.65 -0.75 11.10
CA LEU A 158 -1.42 -1.86 10.17
C LEU A 158 -2.00 -3.17 10.70
N TYR A 159 -3.10 -3.05 11.41
CA TYR A 159 -3.98 -4.12 11.84
C TYR A 159 -5.35 -3.88 11.22
N PHE A 160 -5.86 -4.88 10.52
CA PHE A 160 -7.10 -4.81 9.75
C PHE A 160 -8.01 -5.93 10.20
N ASP A 161 -9.03 -5.58 10.98
CA ASP A 161 -10.11 -6.51 11.30
C ASP A 161 -11.21 -6.38 10.25
N LEU A 162 -11.18 -7.26 9.25
CA LEU A 162 -12.20 -7.34 8.21
C LEU A 162 -13.12 -8.56 8.43
N SER A 163 -13.24 -9.04 9.66
CA SER A 163 -14.03 -10.24 9.98
C SER A 163 -15.53 -10.04 9.83
N GLU A 164 -16.03 -8.83 10.11
CA GLU A 164 -17.44 -8.46 10.01
C GLU A 164 -17.76 -7.58 8.78
N GLU A 165 -16.73 -7.18 8.03
CA GLU A 165 -16.88 -6.27 6.91
C GLU A 165 -17.03 -7.01 5.56
N ARG A 166 -17.91 -6.50 4.70
CA ARG A 166 -17.97 -6.91 3.28
C ARG A 166 -16.86 -6.27 2.43
N ASN A 167 -15.67 -6.15 3.02
CA ASN A 167 -14.51 -5.50 2.44
C ASN A 167 -13.42 -6.51 2.16
N CYS A 168 -12.53 -6.18 1.24
CA CYS A 168 -11.34 -6.96 0.96
C CYS A 168 -10.14 -6.04 0.79
N LEU A 169 -9.10 -6.28 1.58
CA LEU A 169 -7.80 -5.68 1.40
C LEU A 169 -6.91 -6.65 0.61
N ILE A 170 -6.49 -6.22 -0.58
CA ILE A 170 -5.46 -6.90 -1.38
C ILE A 170 -4.11 -6.27 -1.04
N TRP A 171 -3.35 -6.92 -0.17
CA TRP A 171 -2.01 -6.51 0.24
C TRP A 171 -0.99 -6.89 -0.83
N LYS A 172 -0.36 -5.92 -1.48
CA LYS A 172 0.49 -6.13 -2.68
C LYS A 172 1.98 -5.91 -2.41
N GLY A 173 2.33 -5.11 -1.41
CA GLY A 173 3.71 -4.83 -1.06
C GLY A 173 3.88 -4.49 0.40
N LEU A 174 5.08 -4.78 0.89
CA LEU A 174 5.49 -4.61 2.27
C LEU A 174 6.91 -4.06 2.27
N GLY A 175 7.09 -2.93 2.94
CA GLY A 175 8.38 -2.32 3.15
C GLY A 175 8.63 -2.13 4.64
N VAL A 176 9.85 -2.39 5.08
CA VAL A 176 10.32 -2.02 6.42
C VAL A 176 11.63 -1.29 6.31
N ARG A 177 11.79 -0.23 7.07
CA ARG A 177 13.00 0.56 7.16
C ARG A 177 13.33 0.78 8.63
N VAL A 178 14.60 0.62 8.94
CA VAL A 178 15.18 0.91 10.24
C VAL A 178 15.89 2.25 10.18
N ASP A 179 15.57 3.14 11.12
CA ASP A 179 16.31 4.35 11.43
C ASP A 179 17.22 4.06 12.64
N GLY A 180 18.52 3.83 12.44
CA GLY A 180 19.49 3.72 13.54
C GLY A 180 20.17 2.35 13.72
N LEU A 181 20.40 1.95 14.98
CA LEU A 181 21.04 0.69 15.40
C LEU A 181 20.02 -0.46 15.58
N ALA A 182 18.87 -0.43 14.89
CA ALA A 182 17.79 -1.32 15.28
C ALA A 182 18.11 -2.81 15.06
N HIS A 183 17.80 -3.54 16.12
CA HIS A 183 17.85 -4.98 16.31
C HIS A 183 16.71 -5.71 15.60
N LEU A 184 16.30 -5.21 14.42
CA LEU A 184 15.26 -5.82 13.61
C LEU A 184 15.74 -7.18 13.10
N TYR A 185 14.96 -8.22 13.34
CA TYR A 185 15.29 -9.58 12.92
C TYR A 185 14.37 -10.03 11.77
N LYS A 186 13.05 -9.95 11.99
CA LYS A 186 12.07 -10.44 11.01
C LYS A 186 10.90 -9.51 10.81
N THR A 187 10.29 -9.61 9.64
CA THR A 187 9.03 -8.94 9.30
C THR A 187 8.13 -9.88 8.51
N TYR A 188 6.85 -9.88 8.82
CA TYR A 188 5.87 -10.75 8.17
C TYR A 188 4.46 -10.20 8.29
N LEU A 189 3.55 -10.78 7.51
CA LEU A 189 2.12 -10.56 7.69
C LEU A 189 1.54 -11.70 8.51
N ARG A 190 0.71 -11.40 9.50
CA ARG A 190 -0.10 -12.41 10.18
C ARG A 190 -1.53 -12.29 9.68
N ILE A 191 -2.05 -13.33 9.05
CA ILE A 191 -3.38 -13.33 8.44
C ILE A 191 -4.12 -14.58 8.89
N ALA A 192 -5.33 -14.41 9.41
CA ALA A 192 -6.11 -15.48 10.04
C ALA A 192 -5.32 -16.28 11.10
N GLY A 193 -4.41 -15.61 11.81
CA GLY A 193 -3.55 -16.21 12.83
C GLY A 193 -2.30 -16.94 12.32
N TYR A 194 -2.06 -16.97 11.00
CA TYR A 194 -0.89 -17.61 10.40
C TYR A 194 0.11 -16.59 9.87
N ASP A 195 1.39 -16.88 10.03
CA ASP A 195 2.48 -16.03 9.54
C ASP A 195 2.74 -16.27 8.04
N HIS A 196 2.88 -15.19 7.28
CA HIS A 196 3.07 -15.15 5.83
C HIS A 196 4.28 -14.28 5.44
N PRO A 197 5.33 -14.87 4.84
CA PRO A 197 5.57 -16.31 4.73
C PRO A 197 5.75 -16.95 6.12
N LYS A 198 5.65 -18.28 6.18
CA LYS A 198 5.97 -19.02 7.42
C LYS A 198 7.39 -18.66 7.86
N ASP A 199 7.57 -18.44 9.16
CA ASP A 199 8.83 -18.02 9.80
C ASP A 199 9.30 -16.61 9.44
N GLY A 200 8.50 -15.86 8.66
CA GLY A 200 8.74 -14.49 8.25
C GLY A 200 9.93 -14.28 7.33
N ILE A 201 10.16 -13.01 6.97
CA ILE A 201 11.27 -12.58 6.13
C ILE A 201 12.33 -11.97 7.03
N PHE A 202 13.59 -12.41 6.90
CA PHE A 202 14.72 -11.78 7.58
C PHE A 202 14.87 -10.35 7.07
N THR A 203 14.87 -9.38 7.99
CA THR A 203 14.87 -7.94 7.69
C THR A 203 15.90 -7.18 8.52
N GLU A 204 17.02 -7.86 8.81
CA GLU A 204 18.15 -7.28 9.52
C GLU A 204 18.71 -6.06 8.79
N ARG A 205 19.30 -5.11 9.55
CA ARG A 205 19.76 -3.82 9.04
C ARG A 205 20.61 -3.92 7.77
N ASN A 206 21.52 -4.88 7.70
CA ASN A 206 22.42 -5.06 6.56
C ASN A 206 21.87 -6.02 5.49
N GLN A 207 20.78 -6.73 5.79
CA GLN A 207 20.17 -7.76 4.95
C GLN A 207 18.65 -7.60 4.99
N ASN A 208 18.16 -6.51 4.39
CA ASN A 208 16.74 -6.21 4.37
C ASN A 208 16.21 -6.22 2.93
N PRO A 209 15.67 -7.36 2.44
CA PRO A 209 15.03 -7.43 1.12
C PRO A 209 13.73 -6.62 1.04
N LEU A 210 13.19 -6.20 2.18
CA LEU A 210 12.01 -5.36 2.29
C LEU A 210 12.37 -3.87 2.47
N HIS A 211 13.63 -3.48 2.29
CA HIS A 211 14.04 -2.07 2.42
C HIS A 211 13.33 -1.19 1.41
N TYR A 212 12.81 -0.06 1.86
CA TYR A 212 12.15 0.94 1.02
C TYR A 212 12.53 2.36 1.44
N GLY A 213 12.24 3.33 0.58
CA GLY A 213 12.61 4.72 0.83
C GLY A 213 14.11 4.92 0.65
N HIS A 214 14.71 5.85 1.39
CA HIS A 214 16.10 6.21 1.22
C HIS A 214 17.03 5.01 1.53
N ILE A 215 18.02 4.72 0.69
CA ILE A 215 18.89 3.55 0.83
C ILE A 215 20.01 3.71 1.86
N TYR A 216 19.85 4.58 2.85
CA TYR A 216 20.87 4.74 3.89
C TYR A 216 20.90 3.46 4.76
N PRO A 217 22.07 2.92 5.14
CA PRO A 217 23.42 3.47 4.99
C PRO A 217 24.18 3.08 3.72
N ALA A 218 23.58 2.31 2.80
CA ALA A 218 24.23 1.94 1.53
C ALA A 218 24.59 3.15 0.65
N ALA A 219 23.90 4.27 0.83
CA ALA A 219 24.31 5.58 0.32
C ALA A 219 24.16 6.71 1.36
N PRO A 220 24.93 7.81 1.24
CA PRO A 220 24.80 8.98 2.11
C PRO A 220 23.40 9.60 2.05
N ILE A 221 22.91 10.14 3.19
CA ILE A 221 21.59 10.79 3.29
C ILE A 221 21.42 12.01 2.36
N THR A 222 22.54 12.58 1.90
CA THR A 222 22.56 13.71 0.97
C THR A 222 22.28 13.31 -0.48
N GLU A 223 22.30 12.01 -0.79
CA GLU A 223 22.12 11.50 -2.14
C GLU A 223 20.68 11.00 -2.34
N PRO A 224 19.95 11.42 -3.39
CA PRO A 224 18.53 11.11 -3.54
C PRO A 224 18.29 9.69 -4.11
N TYR A 225 18.83 8.65 -3.45
CA TYR A 225 18.62 7.26 -3.84
C TYR A 225 17.54 6.62 -3.00
N PHE A 226 16.45 6.27 -3.67
CA PHE A 226 15.29 5.69 -3.02
C PHE A 226 14.88 4.39 -3.70
N LEU A 227 14.42 3.43 -2.89
CA LEU A 227 13.79 2.20 -3.34
C LEU A 227 12.26 2.31 -3.18
N PRO A 228 11.48 1.76 -4.12
CA PRO A 228 10.03 1.65 -3.97
C PRO A 228 9.70 0.66 -2.85
N ILE A 229 8.44 0.66 -2.39
CA ILE A 229 7.93 -0.43 -1.54
C ILE A 229 8.05 -1.75 -2.31
N PRO A 230 8.77 -2.76 -1.77
CA PRO A 230 8.90 -4.05 -2.42
C PRO A 230 7.56 -4.74 -2.61
N LYS A 231 7.36 -5.27 -3.81
CA LYS A 231 6.17 -6.08 -4.13
C LYS A 231 6.34 -7.47 -3.53
N LEU A 232 5.27 -7.98 -2.95
CA LEU A 232 5.21 -9.37 -2.54
C LEU A 232 5.21 -10.27 -3.77
N ALA A 233 5.81 -11.47 -3.64
CA ALA A 233 5.85 -12.45 -4.72
C ALA A 233 4.43 -12.84 -5.19
N MET A 234 3.49 -12.90 -4.26
CA MET A 234 2.06 -12.99 -4.50
C MET A 234 1.33 -12.01 -3.57
N PRO A 235 0.24 -11.37 -4.03
CA PRO A 235 -0.59 -10.57 -3.14
C PRO A 235 -1.29 -11.45 -2.10
N HIS A 236 -1.52 -10.91 -0.92
CA HIS A 236 -2.34 -11.53 0.11
C HIS A 236 -3.71 -10.84 0.18
N TYR A 237 -4.76 -11.65 0.39
CA TYR A 237 -6.14 -11.19 0.42
C TYR A 237 -6.66 -11.31 1.84
N ILE A 238 -7.15 -10.22 2.41
CA ILE A 238 -7.79 -10.21 3.73
C ILE A 238 -9.28 -9.97 3.48
N HIS A 239 -10.11 -10.96 3.80
CA HIS A 239 -11.58 -10.89 3.68
C HIS A 239 -12.24 -11.88 4.64
N ASN A 240 -13.18 -11.40 5.46
CA ASN A 240 -13.79 -12.15 6.57
C ASN A 240 -12.73 -12.73 7.53
N GLU A 241 -11.66 -11.97 7.75
CA GLU A 241 -10.53 -12.38 8.59
C GLU A 241 -9.75 -11.15 9.07
N ILE A 242 -8.87 -11.37 10.04
CA ILE A 242 -7.93 -10.36 10.52
C ILE A 242 -6.61 -10.51 9.75
N GLY A 243 -6.02 -9.38 9.37
CA GLY A 243 -4.66 -9.32 8.84
C GLY A 243 -3.86 -8.18 9.48
N GLU A 244 -2.59 -8.43 9.79
CA GLU A 244 -1.71 -7.45 10.41
C GLU A 244 -0.27 -7.54 9.91
N ALA A 245 0.45 -6.42 9.92
CA ALA A 245 1.91 -6.41 9.78
C ALA A 245 2.57 -6.59 11.15
N VAL A 246 3.60 -7.42 11.20
CA VAL A 246 4.32 -7.76 12.43
C VAL A 246 5.82 -7.66 12.20
N ILE A 247 6.53 -7.12 13.18
CA ILE A 247 8.00 -7.17 13.25
C ILE A 247 8.44 -7.98 14.48
N LEU A 248 9.66 -8.50 14.43
CA LEU A 248 10.30 -9.21 15.52
C LEU A 248 11.75 -8.73 15.65
N ASP A 249 12.18 -8.49 16.88
CA ASP A 249 13.58 -8.14 17.20
C ASP A 249 14.47 -9.38 17.38
N ASP A 250 15.78 -9.16 17.50
CA ASP A 250 16.81 -10.20 17.65
C ASP A 250 17.03 -10.67 19.10
N GLY A 251 16.16 -10.26 20.03
CA GLY A 251 16.32 -10.43 21.47
C GLY A 251 16.81 -9.17 22.19
N THR A 252 17.10 -8.10 21.44
CA THR A 252 17.31 -6.76 21.98
C THR A 252 16.17 -5.86 21.54
N ALA A 253 15.54 -5.16 22.49
CA ALA A 253 14.44 -4.26 22.19
C ALA A 253 14.86 -3.17 21.19
N ILE A 254 14.00 -2.90 20.22
CA ILE A 254 14.10 -1.77 19.32
C ILE A 254 13.42 -0.59 19.99
N ALA A 255 14.05 0.59 20.01
CA ALA A 255 13.47 1.75 20.67
C ALA A 255 12.26 2.28 19.88
N ALA A 256 11.43 3.07 20.56
CA ALA A 256 10.38 3.86 19.91
C ALA A 256 10.98 4.72 18.77
N ASP A 257 10.20 4.94 17.73
CA ASP A 257 10.53 5.74 16.56
C ASP A 257 11.65 5.22 15.63
N GLU A 258 12.23 4.05 15.89
CA GLU A 258 13.34 3.50 15.11
C GLU A 258 12.94 2.63 13.91
N VAL A 259 11.68 2.20 13.80
CA VAL A 259 11.22 1.34 12.70
C VAL A 259 10.01 1.96 12.02
N VAL A 260 10.07 2.03 10.70
CA VAL A 260 8.95 2.45 9.85
C VAL A 260 8.56 1.29 8.94
N VAL A 261 7.29 0.92 8.99
CA VAL A 261 6.70 -0.08 8.09
C VAL A 261 5.75 0.64 7.14
N ALA A 262 5.77 0.26 5.87
CA ALA A 262 4.83 0.74 4.88
C ALA A 262 4.24 -0.42 4.09
N MET A 263 3.01 -0.23 3.64
CA MET A 263 2.31 -1.18 2.79
C MET A 263 1.63 -0.47 1.62
N ASN A 264 1.50 -1.17 0.51
CA ASN A 264 0.62 -0.77 -0.58
C ASN A 264 -0.26 -1.93 -1.04
N GLY A 265 -1.41 -1.58 -1.61
CA GLY A 265 -2.44 -2.53 -1.92
C GLY A 265 -3.61 -1.93 -2.67
N THR A 266 -4.71 -2.67 -2.64
CA THR A 266 -6.00 -2.25 -3.19
C THR A 266 -7.08 -2.57 -2.17
N LEU A 267 -7.86 -1.57 -1.79
CA LEU A 267 -9.03 -1.73 -0.95
C LEU A 267 -10.25 -1.89 -1.85
N VAL A 268 -10.99 -2.97 -1.66
CA VAL A 268 -12.27 -3.23 -2.32
C VAL A 268 -13.34 -3.20 -1.24
N THR A 269 -14.30 -2.30 -1.37
CA THR A 269 -15.34 -2.05 -0.35
C THR A 269 -16.72 -1.95 -0.98
N VAL A 270 -17.76 -2.28 -0.22
CA VAL A 270 -19.16 -2.05 -0.63
C VAL A 270 -19.78 -0.81 0.02
N GLU A 271 -19.17 -0.30 1.09
CA GLU A 271 -19.58 0.92 1.81
C GLU A 271 -18.43 1.94 1.83
N GLU A 272 -18.66 3.18 2.25
CA GLU A 272 -17.52 4.08 2.49
C GLU A 272 -16.77 3.60 3.73
N TRP A 273 -15.50 3.24 3.54
CA TRP A 273 -14.65 2.89 4.66
C TRP A 273 -14.31 4.16 5.43
N GLY A 274 -15.03 4.39 6.53
CA GLY A 274 -14.73 5.42 7.52
C GLY A 274 -13.59 4.96 8.39
N GLY A 275 -12.36 5.25 7.97
CA GLY A 275 -11.14 5.11 8.77
C GLY A 275 -10.51 6.46 9.05
#